data_AF-A0A0J5GQG5-F1
#
_entry.id   AF-A0A0J5GQG5-F1
#
_cell.length_a   1.000
_cell.length_b   1.000
_cell.length_c   1.000
_cell.angle_alpha   90.00
_cell.angle_beta   90.00
_cell.angle_gamma   90.00
#
_symmetry.space_group_name_H-M   'P 1'
#
loop_
_entity.id
_entity.type
_entity.pdbx_description
1 polymer ?
#
loop_
_entity_poly.entity_id
_entity_poly.type
_entity_poly.pdbx_seq_one_letter_code
_entity_poly.pdbx_strand_id
1 'polypeptide(L)'
;MKNKKKWFWLTWGIILICTQIGGAFGIYLIGREEGVFDYSLLLSMFSGTLGGLVIVLLFMFLREKRKRKLPEFDERSVLLMKCYLLGALYVVLIGSGAVVMTLVFLRVETVEVGMLAVYLMILYIVVGMGALVTSRL
;
A
#
# COMPACT_ATOMS: atom_id res chain seq x y z
N MET A 1 -3.85 -18.63 -20.42
CA MET A 1 -4.19 -18.48 -18.97
C MET A 1 -3.09 -18.91 -17.99
N LYS A 2 -2.26 -19.95 -18.23
CA LYS A 2 -1.21 -20.39 -17.27
C LYS A 2 -0.11 -19.34 -16.96
N ASN A 3 0.31 -18.54 -17.94
CA ASN A 3 1.35 -17.51 -17.71
C ASN A 3 0.88 -16.33 -16.85
N LYS A 4 -0.37 -15.87 -16.98
CA LYS A 4 -0.89 -14.74 -16.18
C LYS A 4 -0.87 -15.03 -14.67
N LYS A 5 -1.10 -16.30 -14.28
CA LYS A 5 -1.06 -16.73 -12.87
C LYS A 5 0.36 -16.72 -12.30
N LYS A 6 1.38 -17.10 -13.10
CA LYS A 6 2.79 -17.01 -12.69
C LYS A 6 3.22 -15.57 -12.46
N TRP A 7 2.89 -14.65 -13.38
CA TRP A 7 3.20 -13.23 -13.22
C TRP A 7 2.54 -12.62 -11.98
N PHE A 8 1.28 -12.97 -11.71
CA PHE A 8 0.58 -12.53 -10.51
C PHE A 8 1.32 -12.92 -9.21
N TRP A 9 1.75 -14.18 -9.10
CA TRP A 9 2.51 -14.65 -7.94
C TRP A 9 3.90 -14.03 -7.84
N LEU A 10 4.56 -13.77 -8.98
CA LEU A 10 5.83 -13.07 -9.04
C LEU A 10 5.70 -11.62 -8.52
N THR A 11 4.68 -10.89 -8.99
CA THR A 11 4.42 -9.52 -8.54
C THR A 11 4.13 -9.47 -7.04
N TRP A 12 3.32 -10.41 -6.52
CA TRP A 12 3.07 -10.51 -5.08
C TRP A 12 4.34 -10.82 -4.28
N GLY A 13 5.19 -11.72 -4.78
CA GLY A 13 6.48 -12.01 -4.14
C GLY A 13 7.39 -10.77 -4.06
N ILE A 14 7.47 -10.00 -5.15
CA ILE A 14 8.26 -8.75 -5.19
C ILE A 14 7.71 -7.74 -4.19
N ILE A 15 6.40 -7.52 -4.15
CA ILE A 15 5.77 -6.57 -3.22
C ILE A 15 6.08 -6.97 -1.77
N LEU A 16 5.93 -8.25 -1.43
CA LEU A 16 6.21 -8.75 -0.08
C LEU A 16 7.67 -8.52 0.31
N ILE A 17 8.61 -8.86 -0.57
CA ILE A 17 10.04 -8.65 -0.32
C ILE A 17 10.34 -7.16 -0.13
N CYS A 18 9.82 -6.28 -0.99
CA CYS A 18 10.01 -4.84 -0.86
C CYS A 18 9.42 -4.31 0.46
N THR A 19 8.25 -4.77 0.88
CA THR A 19 7.67 -4.36 2.18
C THR A 19 8.51 -4.84 3.36
N GLN A 20 9.08 -6.05 3.31
CA GLN A 20 9.97 -6.53 4.37
C GLN A 20 11.26 -5.71 4.45
N ILE A 21 11.89 -5.46 3.29
CA ILE A 21 13.13 -4.70 3.22
C ILE A 21 12.89 -3.26 3.70
N GLY A 22 11.84 -2.61 3.23
CA GLY A 22 11.51 -1.24 3.63
C GLY A 22 11.20 -1.12 5.13
N GLY A 23 10.41 -2.05 5.67
CA GLY A 23 10.09 -2.05 7.10
C GLY A 23 11.29 -2.39 8.00
N ALA A 24 12.13 -3.36 7.60
CA ALA A 24 13.38 -3.66 8.29
C ALA A 24 14.35 -2.46 8.24
N PHE A 25 14.39 -1.75 7.13
CA PHE A 25 15.19 -0.51 6.99
C PHE A 25 14.67 0.60 7.91
N GLY A 26 13.35 0.74 8.04
CA GLY A 26 12.73 1.67 9.00
C GLY A 26 13.10 1.34 10.45
N ILE A 27 13.01 0.07 10.85
CA ILE A 27 13.41 -0.38 12.19
C ILE A 27 14.90 -0.16 12.42
N TYR A 28 15.74 -0.38 11.40
CA TYR A 28 17.17 -0.13 11.47
C TYR A 28 17.50 1.36 11.69
N LEU A 29 16.77 2.27 11.03
CA LEU A 29 16.94 3.71 11.25
C LEU A 29 16.54 4.13 12.67
N ILE A 30 15.41 3.64 13.17
CA ILE A 30 14.94 3.91 14.54
C ILE A 30 15.93 3.36 15.58
N GLY A 31 16.36 2.10 15.43
CA GLY A 31 17.32 1.46 16.33
C GLY A 31 18.72 2.07 16.28
N ARG A 32 19.07 2.77 15.20
CA ARG A 32 20.34 3.52 15.10
C ARG A 32 20.33 4.79 15.95
N GLU A 33 19.18 5.43 16.12
CA GLU A 33 19.04 6.63 16.95
C GLU A 33 18.95 6.29 18.45
N GLU A 34 18.23 5.22 18.80
CA GLU A 34 18.04 4.81 20.20
C GLU A 34 19.10 3.83 20.73
N GLY A 35 19.92 3.24 19.85
CA GLY A 35 20.98 2.29 20.22
C GLY A 35 20.47 0.90 20.66
N VAL A 36 19.16 0.67 20.60
CA VAL A 36 18.51 -0.60 20.96
C VAL A 36 17.69 -1.09 19.76
N PHE A 37 18.01 -2.29 19.26
CA PHE A 37 17.22 -2.94 18.22
C PHE A 37 16.04 -3.66 18.86
N ASP A 38 14.85 -3.08 18.74
CA ASP A 38 13.65 -3.72 19.26
C ASP A 38 13.17 -4.84 18.33
N TYR A 39 13.56 -6.07 18.66
CA TYR A 39 13.18 -7.28 17.94
C TYR A 39 11.66 -7.54 17.98
N SER A 40 10.93 -6.94 18.93
CA SER A 40 9.48 -7.09 19.01
C SER A 40 8.76 -6.42 17.83
N LEU A 41 9.24 -5.24 17.40
CA LEU A 41 8.73 -4.51 16.24
C LEU A 41 8.98 -5.31 14.95
N LEU A 42 10.16 -5.90 14.82
CA LEU A 42 10.52 -6.74 13.68
C LEU A 42 9.60 -7.97 13.60
N LEU A 43 9.35 -8.63 14.73
CA LEU A 43 8.44 -9.78 14.81
C LEU A 43 6.99 -9.39 14.51
N SER A 44 6.52 -8.24 14.99
CA SER A 44 5.19 -7.70 14.68
C SER A 44 4.99 -7.42 13.19
N MET A 45 6.04 -6.93 12.51
CA MET A 45 6.03 -6.67 11.07
C MET A 45 5.94 -7.95 10.24
N PHE A 46 6.75 -8.96 10.58
CA PHE A 46 6.71 -10.27 9.91
C PHE A 46 5.39 -11.00 10.15
N SER A 47 4.89 -10.98 11.39
CA SER A 47 3.61 -11.62 11.72
C SER A 47 2.42 -10.92 11.06
N GLY A 48 2.42 -9.59 10.98
CA GLY A 48 1.36 -8.82 10.31
C GLY A 48 1.31 -9.09 8.80
N THR A 49 2.46 -9.15 8.14
CA THR A 49 2.55 -9.44 6.70
C THR A 49 2.20 -10.88 6.36
N LEU A 50 2.67 -11.86 7.14
CA LEU A 50 2.24 -13.25 7.01
C LEU A 50 0.74 -13.41 7.27
N GLY A 51 0.21 -12.74 8.31
CA GLY A 51 -1.22 -12.74 8.64
C GLY A 51 -2.08 -12.18 7.51
N GLY A 52 -1.69 -11.04 6.95
CA GLY A 52 -2.37 -10.44 5.80
C GLY A 52 -2.40 -11.37 4.57
N LEU A 53 -1.30 -12.07 4.31
CA LEU A 53 -1.20 -13.02 3.20
C LEU A 53 -2.15 -14.20 3.40
N VAL A 54 -2.24 -14.76 4.61
CA VAL A 54 -3.17 -15.84 4.94
C VAL A 54 -4.63 -15.41 4.74
N ILE A 55 -4.98 -14.19 5.16
CA ILE A 55 -6.33 -13.63 4.97
C ILE A 55 -6.67 -13.50 3.48
N VAL A 56 -5.75 -13.00 2.66
CA VAL A 56 -5.95 -12.88 1.20
C VAL A 56 -6.15 -14.26 0.56
N LEU A 57 -5.37 -15.26 0.96
CA LEU A 57 -5.54 -16.64 0.45
C LEU A 57 -6.87 -17.25 0.86
N LEU A 58 -7.29 -17.06 2.11
CA LEU A 58 -8.61 -17.48 2.59
C LEU A 58 -9.72 -16.82 1.78
N PHE A 59 -9.61 -15.50 1.53
CA PHE A 59 -10.60 -14.76 0.76
C PHE A 59 -10.66 -15.24 -0.70
N MET A 60 -9.52 -15.48 -1.33
CA MET A 60 -9.45 -16.08 -2.67
C MET A 60 -10.12 -17.46 -2.70
N PHE A 61 -9.85 -18.31 -1.72
CA PHE A 61 -10.42 -19.65 -1.63
C PHE A 61 -11.94 -19.62 -1.40
N LEU A 62 -12.42 -18.72 -0.54
CA LEU A 62 -13.84 -18.47 -0.30
C LEU A 62 -14.56 -17.95 -1.54
N ARG A 63 -13.91 -17.06 -2.30
CA ARG A 63 -14.45 -16.50 -3.55
C ARG A 63 -14.49 -17.54 -4.66
N GLU A 64 -13.50 -18.43 -4.71
CA GLU A 64 -13.45 -19.53 -5.67
C GLU A 64 -14.50 -20.61 -5.40
N LYS A 65 -14.90 -20.80 -4.13
CA LYS A 65 -16.08 -21.62 -3.77
C LYS A 65 -17.42 -20.99 -4.15
N ARG A 66 -17.51 -19.65 -4.21
CA ARG A 66 -18.71 -18.91 -4.63
C ARG A 66 -18.72 -18.61 -6.14
N LYS A 67 -18.33 -19.56 -7.01
CA LYS A 67 -18.44 -19.46 -8.48
C LYS A 67 -19.91 -19.36 -8.94
N ARG A 68 -20.55 -18.21 -8.71
CA ARG A 68 -21.51 -17.69 -9.69
C ARG A 68 -20.69 -17.00 -10.77
N LYS A 69 -21.07 -17.21 -12.03
CA LYS A 69 -20.60 -16.47 -13.21
C LYS A 69 -20.90 -14.98 -13.03
N LEU A 70 -20.16 -14.30 -12.15
CA LEU A 70 -20.07 -12.86 -12.20
C LEU A 70 -19.20 -12.55 -13.41
N PRO A 71 -19.68 -11.75 -14.37
CA PRO A 71 -18.89 -11.38 -15.53
C PRO A 71 -17.54 -10.83 -15.05
N GLU A 72 -16.45 -11.21 -15.74
CA GLU A 72 -15.20 -10.48 -15.63
C GLU A 72 -15.53 -9.00 -15.82
N PHE A 73 -15.06 -8.15 -14.89
CA PHE A 73 -15.26 -6.70 -14.94
C PHE A 73 -15.17 -6.21 -16.38
N ASP A 74 -16.15 -5.40 -16.79
CA ASP A 74 -16.18 -4.84 -18.14
C ASP A 74 -14.85 -4.11 -18.41
N GLU A 75 -14.28 -4.30 -19.60
CA GLU A 75 -12.93 -3.78 -19.93
C GLU A 75 -12.87 -2.26 -19.72
N ARG A 76 -14.01 -1.59 -19.88
CA ARG A 76 -14.20 -0.16 -19.60
C ARG A 76 -13.99 0.21 -18.13
N SER A 77 -14.58 -0.53 -17.20
CA SER A 77 -14.41 -0.25 -15.76
C SER A 77 -12.97 -0.49 -15.31
N VAL A 78 -12.28 -1.49 -15.89
CA VAL A 78 -10.85 -1.73 -15.62
C VAL A 78 -9.97 -0.59 -16.13
N LEU A 79 -10.28 -0.04 -17.31
CA LEU A 79 -9.55 1.08 -17.89
C LEU A 79 -9.75 2.37 -17.06
N LEU A 80 -10.99 2.63 -16.63
CA LEU A 80 -11.31 3.77 -15.75
C LEU A 80 -10.60 3.68 -14.40
N MET A 81 -10.58 2.50 -13.77
CA MET A 81 -9.82 2.27 -12.54
C MET A 81 -8.33 2.55 -12.71
N LYS A 82 -7.74 2.09 -13.83
CA LYS A 82 -6.32 2.32 -14.13
C LYS A 82 -6.02 3.80 -14.30
N CYS A 83 -6.80 4.51 -15.10
CA CYS A 83 -6.62 5.95 -15.32
C CYS A 83 -6.78 6.74 -14.01
N TYR A 84 -7.76 6.39 -13.18
CA TYR A 84 -7.94 7.01 -11.88
C TYR A 84 -6.75 6.76 -10.94
N LEU A 85 -6.31 5.51 -10.79
CA LEU A 85 -5.17 5.19 -9.93
C LEU A 85 -3.89 5.86 -10.41
N LEU A 86 -3.68 5.98 -11.72
CA LEU A 86 -2.55 6.72 -12.30
C LEU A 86 -2.63 8.21 -11.96
N GLY A 87 -3.80 8.83 -12.12
CA GLY A 87 -4.02 10.24 -11.77
C GLY A 87 -3.83 10.48 -10.27
N ALA A 88 -4.45 9.66 -9.43
CA ALA A 88 -4.32 9.72 -7.97
C ALA A 88 -2.86 9.54 -7.53
N LEU A 89 -2.12 8.61 -8.14
CA LEU A 89 -0.70 8.41 -7.88
C LEU A 89 0.10 9.67 -8.19
N TYR A 90 -0.07 10.27 -9.36
CA TYR A 90 0.65 11.50 -9.71
C TYR A 90 0.31 12.67 -8.79
N VAL A 91 -0.96 12.86 -8.46
CA VAL A 91 -1.41 13.92 -7.54
C VAL A 91 -0.81 13.72 -6.16
N VAL A 92 -0.84 12.49 -5.63
CA VAL A 92 -0.27 12.16 -4.34
C VAL A 92 1.24 12.36 -4.33
N LEU A 93 1.95 11.91 -5.37
CA LEU A 93 3.41 11.95 -5.42
C LEU A 93 3.91 13.39 -5.58
N ILE A 94 3.29 14.17 -6.48
CA ILE A 94 3.62 15.58 -6.67
C ILE A 94 3.19 16.41 -5.46
N GLY A 95 1.98 16.18 -4.94
CA GLY A 95 1.45 16.91 -3.78
C GLY A 95 2.26 16.66 -2.51
N SER A 96 2.54 15.39 -2.20
CA SER A 96 3.42 15.04 -1.06
C SER A 96 4.83 15.58 -1.24
N GLY A 97 5.40 15.49 -2.45
CA GLY A 97 6.70 16.08 -2.76
C GLY A 97 6.74 17.59 -2.54
N ALA A 98 5.69 18.31 -2.96
CA ALA A 98 5.58 19.75 -2.74
C ALA A 98 5.48 20.11 -1.24
N VAL A 99 4.73 19.34 -0.45
CA VAL A 99 4.65 19.50 1.01
C VAL A 99 6.02 19.29 1.66
N VAL A 100 6.77 18.26 1.25
CA VAL A 100 8.13 18.04 1.76
C VAL A 100 9.07 19.18 1.36
N MET A 101 9.04 19.62 0.11
CA MET A 101 9.88 20.74 -0.35
C MET A 101 9.58 22.03 0.43
N THR A 102 8.30 22.33 0.68
CA THR A 102 7.93 23.51 1.48
C THR A 102 8.40 23.40 2.93
N LEU A 103 8.31 22.23 3.55
CA LEU A 103 8.87 21.99 4.89
C LEU A 103 10.39 22.20 4.92
N VAL A 104 11.11 21.77 3.88
CA VAL A 104 12.56 22.00 3.73
C VAL A 104 12.86 23.49 3.60
N PHE A 105 12.10 24.24 2.81
CA PHE A 105 12.26 25.70 2.70
C PHE A 105 11.99 26.43 4.02
N LEU A 106 11.08 25.92 4.83
CA LEU A 106 10.77 26.44 6.16
C LEU A 106 11.78 26.00 7.24
N ARG A 107 12.81 25.24 6.87
CA ARG A 107 13.83 24.68 7.78
C ARG A 107 13.23 23.86 8.93
N VAL A 108 12.11 23.18 8.66
CA VAL A 108 11.53 22.26 9.64
C VAL A 108 12.34 20.97 9.63
N GLU A 109 13.14 20.75 10.67
CA GLU A 109 14.03 19.58 10.78
C GLU A 109 13.30 18.33 11.25
N THR A 110 12.22 18.48 12.03
CA THR A 110 11.46 17.36 12.59
C THR A 110 9.97 17.52 12.31
N VAL A 111 9.32 16.39 12.03
CA VAL A 111 7.87 16.32 11.83
C VAL A 111 7.29 15.44 12.91
N GLU A 112 6.32 15.97 13.65
CA GLU A 112 5.59 15.18 14.65
C GLU A 112 4.87 14.00 13.99
N VAL A 113 5.04 12.81 14.56
CA VAL A 113 4.45 11.57 14.05
C VAL A 113 2.92 11.66 13.97
N GLY A 114 2.29 12.40 14.90
CA GLY A 114 0.85 12.65 14.90
C GLY A 114 0.37 13.39 13.65
N MET A 115 1.10 14.42 13.23
CA MET A 115 0.77 15.19 12.01
C MET A 115 0.92 14.33 10.74
N LEU A 116 1.94 13.47 10.72
CA LEU A 116 2.16 12.51 9.65
C LEU A 116 1.02 11.48 9.56
N ALA A 117 0.53 10.99 10.70
CA ALA A 117 -0.60 10.07 10.77
C ALA A 117 -1.89 10.69 10.25
N VAL A 118 -2.18 11.94 10.63
CA VAL A 118 -3.36 12.69 10.15
C VAL A 118 -3.29 12.90 8.63
N TYR A 119 -2.12 13.32 8.12
CA TYR A 119 -1.89 13.49 6.69
C TYR A 119 -2.15 12.19 5.91
N LEU A 120 -1.57 11.08 6.36
CA LEU A 120 -1.76 9.77 5.71
C LEU A 120 -3.21 9.29 5.78
N MET A 121 -3.92 9.54 6.89
CA MET A 121 -5.33 9.16 7.02
C MET A 121 -6.20 9.90 6.00
N ILE A 122 -6.03 11.22 5.87
CA ILE A 122 -6.77 12.03 4.89
C ILE A 122 -6.48 11.52 3.48
N LEU A 123 -5.21 11.26 3.18
CA LEU A 123 -4.77 10.79 1.87
C LEU A 123 -5.42 9.44 1.52
N TYR A 124 -5.43 8.48 2.44
CA TYR A 124 -6.11 7.19 2.23
C TYR A 124 -7.61 7.32 2.04
N ILE A 125 -8.27 8.22 2.79
CA ILE A 125 -9.70 8.48 2.63
C ILE A 125 -10.00 9.05 1.23
N VAL A 126 -9.23 10.03 0.77
CA VAL A 126 -9.43 10.67 -0.55
C VAL A 126 -9.21 9.67 -1.68
N VAL A 127 -8.11 8.91 -1.64
CA VAL A 127 -7.80 7.89 -2.66
C VAL A 127 -8.82 6.74 -2.61
N GLY A 128 -9.20 6.31 -1.41
CA GLY A 128 -10.20 5.25 -1.22
C GLY A 128 -11.57 5.64 -1.75
N MET A 129 -12.02 6.88 -1.48
CA MET A 129 -13.31 7.36 -1.98
C MET A 129 -13.35 7.42 -3.51
N GLY A 130 -12.33 7.97 -4.18
CA GLY A 130 -12.34 8.01 -5.64
C GLY A 130 -12.19 6.63 -6.28
N ALA A 131 -11.49 5.69 -5.63
CA ALA A 131 -11.46 4.29 -6.07
C ALA A 131 -12.84 3.63 -5.97
N LEU A 132 -13.61 3.91 -4.92
CA LEU A 132 -14.98 3.41 -4.78
C LEU A 132 -15.92 3.99 -5.83
N VAL A 133 -15.82 5.29 -6.11
CA VAL A 133 -16.63 5.96 -7.15
C VAL A 133 -16.35 5.32 -8.52
N THR A 134 -15.08 5.18 -8.90
CA THR A 134 -14.71 4.61 -10.19
C THR A 134 -15.05 3.13 -10.33
N SER A 135 -15.09 2.38 -9.22
CA SER A 135 -15.51 0.97 -9.22
C SER A 135 -16.99 0.76 -9.52
N ARG A 136 -17.82 1.80 -9.37
CA ARG A 136 -19.28 1.76 -9.59
C ARG A 136 -19.71 2.33 -10.94
N LEU A 137 -18.77 2.86 -11.75
CA LEU A 137 -18.99 3.31 -13.13
C LEU A 137 -18.66 2.21 -14.14
#